data_AF-A0A1H9L2A4-F1
#
_entry.id   AF-A0A1H9L2A4-F1
#
_cell.length_a   1.000
_cell.length_b   1.000
_cell.length_c   1.000
_cell.angle_alpha   90.00
_cell.angle_beta   90.00
_cell.angle_gamma   90.00
#
_symmetry.space_group_name_H-M   'P 1'
#
loop_
_entity.id
_entity.type
_entity.pdbx_description
1 polymer ?
#
loop_
_entity_poly.entity_id
_entity_poly.type
_entity_poly.pdbx_seq_one_letter_code
_entity_poly.pdbx_strand_id
1 'polypeptide(L)'
;MSETTNLKLPFLEAAQAQKHVTLNEALGMLDALVQLAVKSRDLTAPPDAPTDGDRYIVAADATGAWAGKDLNLASWTDGAWSFFAPVAGWLVWVEDENALLVWNGSAWVSAASGTASLTEAELAAGIPKLGIGTAADDANLLAAKLNAVLFTALEAASGGTGDIQFKVNKETAADTASLLFQTGYSGRAEMGLTGDDDFHVKVSNDGLAWTEAIRIEAASGRARLALLRPVIAATADYTLLPGDSGSLVSISKATATTLTLPADAPAGFAVTVKQSGAGQVTFAPASGATLESYAGHTRTAGQKAVARLAVFENSTGTAAVWTLDGQTAA
;
A
#
# COMPACT_ATOMS: atom_id res chain seq x y z
N MET A 1 45.26 45.39 4.42
CA MET A 1 43.79 45.48 4.42
C MET A 1 43.34 46.32 5.61
N SER A 2 42.28 47.13 5.48
CA SER A 2 41.68 47.89 6.59
C SER A 2 40.49 47.19 7.25
N GLU A 3 39.96 46.15 6.60
CA GLU A 3 38.80 45.37 7.05
C GLU A 3 39.00 43.88 6.72
N THR A 4 38.27 43.00 7.40
CA THR A 4 38.20 41.58 7.08
C THR A 4 37.47 41.33 5.75
N THR A 5 37.71 40.17 5.14
CA THR A 5 37.32 39.93 3.74
C THR A 5 35.82 39.67 3.58
N ASN A 6 35.20 38.86 4.45
CA ASN A 6 33.81 38.42 4.30
C ASN A 6 32.80 39.37 4.99
N LEU A 7 33.00 39.63 6.28
CA LEU A 7 32.10 40.38 7.15
C LEU A 7 32.39 41.88 7.18
N LYS A 8 33.48 42.33 6.54
CA LYS A 8 33.92 43.74 6.50
C LYS A 8 34.10 44.35 7.90
N LEU A 9 34.66 43.57 8.82
CA LEU A 9 34.95 44.04 10.17
C LEU A 9 36.22 44.90 10.13
N PRO A 10 36.22 46.12 10.69
CA PRO A 10 37.38 46.99 10.67
C PRO A 10 38.52 46.44 11.54
N PHE A 11 39.74 46.45 11.00
CA PHE A 11 40.93 46.10 11.75
C PHE A 11 41.38 47.24 12.65
N LEU A 12 42.03 46.90 13.77
CA LEU A 12 42.61 47.88 14.67
C LEU A 12 43.94 48.39 14.12
N GLU A 13 44.08 49.71 14.01
CA GLU A 13 45.30 50.39 13.57
C GLU A 13 46.48 50.20 14.55
N ALA A 14 47.70 50.19 14.00
CA ALA A 14 48.91 49.93 14.77
C ALA A 14 49.32 51.15 15.62
N ALA A 15 48.98 51.17 16.93
CA ALA A 15 49.50 52.20 17.85
C ALA A 15 49.43 51.90 19.37
N GLN A 16 48.76 50.81 19.82
CA GLN A 16 48.56 50.54 21.25
C GLN A 16 49.14 49.19 21.70
N ALA A 17 50.44 49.15 21.99
CA ALA A 17 51.13 48.03 22.65
C ALA A 17 50.88 46.64 22.02
N GLN A 18 50.87 46.56 20.68
CA GLN A 18 50.71 45.31 19.90
C GLN A 18 49.40 44.52 20.11
N LYS A 19 48.42 45.04 20.87
CA LYS A 19 47.10 44.38 21.03
C LYS A 19 46.34 44.20 19.72
N HIS A 20 46.64 45.04 18.72
CA HIS A 20 46.10 44.93 17.37
C HIS A 20 46.42 43.58 16.72
N VAL A 21 47.57 42.95 17.03
CA VAL A 21 47.94 41.66 16.46
C VAL A 21 46.94 40.58 16.88
N THR A 22 46.82 40.34 18.19
CA THR A 22 45.93 39.30 18.74
C THR A 22 44.44 39.57 18.45
N LEU A 23 44.03 40.84 18.44
CA LEU A 23 42.65 41.19 18.14
C LEU A 23 42.33 41.03 16.65
N ASN A 24 43.22 41.45 15.76
CA ASN A 24 43.00 41.30 14.32
C ASN A 24 43.02 39.82 13.91
N GLU A 25 43.84 38.99 14.57
CA GLU A 25 43.77 37.52 14.43
C GLU A 25 42.38 36.99 14.83
N ALA A 26 41.85 37.40 16.00
CA ALA A 26 40.52 37.00 16.43
C ALA A 26 39.40 37.48 15.48
N LEU A 27 39.54 38.69 14.92
CA LEU A 27 38.62 39.21 13.91
C LEU A 27 38.69 38.39 12.62
N GLY A 28 39.87 37.97 12.19
CA GLY A 28 40.04 37.05 11.06
C GLY A 28 39.39 35.68 11.31
N MET A 29 39.50 35.14 12.53
CA MET A 29 38.79 33.91 12.90
C MET A 29 37.26 34.08 12.86
N LEU A 30 36.75 35.20 13.39
CA LEU A 30 35.32 35.50 13.34
C LEU A 30 34.82 35.67 11.92
N ASP A 31 35.59 36.32 11.05
CA ASP A 31 35.29 36.48 9.63
C ASP A 31 35.16 35.13 8.90
N ALA A 32 36.02 34.17 9.26
CA ALA A 32 35.97 32.83 8.70
C ALA A 32 34.76 32.02 9.22
N LEU A 33 34.44 32.11 10.52
CA LEU A 33 33.53 31.17 11.21
C LEU A 33 32.09 31.66 11.42
N VAL A 34 31.83 32.97 11.40
CA VAL A 34 30.48 33.54 11.59
C VAL A 34 29.78 33.68 10.24
N GLN A 35 28.47 33.38 10.17
CA GLN A 35 27.72 33.31 8.91
C GLN A 35 28.43 32.39 7.91
N LEU A 36 28.80 31.19 8.38
CA LEU A 36 29.69 30.28 7.68
C LEU A 36 29.06 29.75 6.39
N ALA A 37 29.67 30.14 5.27
CA ALA A 37 29.38 29.61 3.94
C ALA A 37 30.69 29.14 3.31
N VAL A 38 30.67 27.97 2.67
CA VAL A 38 31.81 27.37 1.99
C VAL A 38 31.46 27.10 0.54
N LYS A 39 32.46 27.21 -0.34
CA LYS A 39 32.29 26.97 -1.78
C LYS A 39 32.03 25.50 -2.11
N SER A 40 32.69 24.59 -1.38
CA SER A 40 32.59 23.15 -1.60
C SER A 40 33.09 22.36 -0.39
N ARG A 41 32.71 21.09 -0.31
CA ARG A 41 33.17 20.11 0.69
C ARG A 41 33.78 18.84 0.11
N ASP A 42 33.87 18.73 -1.22
CA ASP A 42 34.26 17.50 -1.92
C ASP A 42 35.71 17.52 -2.43
N LEU A 43 36.43 18.61 -2.17
CA LEU A 43 37.81 18.78 -2.62
C LEU A 43 38.79 18.14 -1.63
N THR A 44 39.63 17.22 -2.12
CA THR A 44 40.73 16.61 -1.35
C THR A 44 42.04 17.38 -1.48
N ALA A 45 42.14 18.35 -2.40
CA ALA A 45 43.28 19.23 -2.59
C ALA A 45 42.80 20.68 -2.68
N PRO A 46 43.62 21.67 -2.24
CA PRO A 46 43.28 23.07 -2.42
C PRO A 46 43.10 23.41 -3.91
N PRO A 47 42.19 24.33 -4.26
CA PRO A 47 42.13 24.91 -5.60
C PRO A 47 43.49 25.53 -6.01
N ASP A 48 43.80 25.54 -7.31
CA ASP A 48 45.05 26.10 -7.83
C ASP A 48 45.15 27.64 -7.66
N ALA A 49 44.00 28.32 -7.60
CA ALA A 49 43.91 29.78 -7.51
C ALA A 49 42.76 30.20 -6.57
N PRO A 50 42.89 29.98 -5.25
CA PRO A 50 41.88 30.42 -4.28
C PRO A 50 41.86 31.96 -4.18
N THR A 51 40.66 32.53 -4.09
CA THR A 51 40.49 33.97 -3.84
C THR A 51 40.44 34.26 -2.36
N ASP A 52 40.90 35.45 -1.97
CA ASP A 52 40.87 35.88 -0.57
C ASP A 52 39.43 35.81 -0.02
N GLY A 53 39.26 35.21 1.16
CA GLY A 53 37.95 34.96 1.77
C GLY A 53 37.31 33.62 1.40
N ASP A 54 37.89 32.86 0.45
CA ASP A 54 37.37 31.55 0.09
C ASP A 54 37.44 30.57 1.26
N ARG A 55 36.34 29.84 1.44
CA ARG A 55 36.20 28.85 2.51
C ARG A 55 35.76 27.51 1.93
N TYR A 56 36.29 26.43 2.49
CA TYR A 56 36.02 25.05 2.07
C TYR A 56 35.91 24.15 3.30
N ILE A 57 35.17 23.05 3.17
CA ILE A 57 35.37 21.89 4.05
C ILE A 57 36.38 20.98 3.34
N VAL A 58 37.44 20.62 4.03
CA VAL A 58 38.45 19.71 3.50
C VAL A 58 37.85 18.30 3.44
N ALA A 59 37.79 17.68 2.26
CA ALA A 59 37.32 16.31 2.12
C ALA A 59 38.30 15.33 2.80
N ALA A 60 37.84 14.11 3.06
CA ALA A 60 38.70 13.05 3.58
C ALA A 60 39.81 12.68 2.57
N ASP A 61 40.90 12.11 3.08
CA ASP A 61 42.10 11.78 2.30
C ASP A 61 42.77 13.03 1.69
N ALA A 62 42.82 14.10 2.47
CA ALA A 62 43.33 15.39 2.04
C ALA A 62 44.81 15.34 1.63
N THR A 63 45.16 16.11 0.61
CA THR A 63 46.48 16.17 -0.01
C THR A 63 46.99 17.59 -0.16
N GLY A 64 48.26 17.75 -0.59
CA GLY A 64 48.86 19.06 -0.78
C GLY A 64 48.89 19.88 0.50
N ALA A 65 48.51 21.16 0.42
CA ALA A 65 48.46 22.04 1.59
C ALA A 65 47.37 21.67 2.61
N TRP A 66 46.43 20.79 2.25
CA TRP A 66 45.34 20.34 3.11
C TRP A 66 45.63 19.01 3.82
N ALA A 67 46.79 18.39 3.57
CA ALA A 67 47.14 17.09 4.15
C ALA A 67 47.02 17.07 5.69
N GLY A 68 46.28 16.09 6.21
CA GLY A 68 46.03 15.91 7.65
C GLY A 68 45.04 16.92 8.26
N LYS A 69 44.27 17.63 7.43
CA LYS A 69 43.22 18.57 7.84
C LYS A 69 41.83 18.11 7.42
N ASP A 70 41.65 16.80 7.24
CA ASP A 70 40.40 16.18 6.86
C ASP A 70 39.23 16.69 7.71
N LEU A 71 38.12 17.02 7.06
CA LEU A 71 36.86 17.49 7.65
C LEU A 71 36.91 18.87 8.35
N ASN A 72 38.09 19.49 8.43
CA ASN A 72 38.22 20.86 8.96
C ASN A 72 37.71 21.88 7.95
N LEU A 73 37.36 23.06 8.47
CA LEU A 73 37.15 24.23 7.63
C LEU A 73 38.50 24.83 7.25
N ALA A 74 38.72 25.03 5.96
CA ALA A 74 39.87 25.75 5.41
C ALA A 74 39.41 27.14 4.94
N SER A 75 40.11 28.18 5.36
CA SER A 75 39.89 29.56 4.92
C SER A 75 41.16 30.11 4.28
N TRP A 76 41.05 30.69 3.09
CA TRP A 76 42.16 31.35 2.42
C TRP A 76 42.13 32.84 2.72
N THR A 77 43.17 33.35 3.38
CA THR A 77 43.28 34.77 3.73
C THR A 77 44.73 35.22 3.67
N ASP A 78 44.99 36.39 3.09
CA ASP A 78 46.33 36.99 2.96
C ASP A 78 47.39 36.05 2.36
N GLY A 79 46.97 35.18 1.44
CA GLY A 79 47.86 34.24 0.75
C GLY A 79 48.23 33.00 1.56
N ALA A 80 47.50 32.70 2.66
CA ALA A 80 47.72 31.50 3.48
C ALA A 80 46.41 30.78 3.83
N TRP A 81 46.51 29.47 4.03
CA TRP A 81 45.41 28.64 4.55
C TRP A 81 45.38 28.65 6.08
N SER A 82 44.23 28.99 6.64
CA SER A 82 43.89 28.76 8.05
C SER A 82 42.92 27.59 8.17
N PHE A 83 43.10 26.75 9.19
CA PHE A 83 42.26 25.57 9.40
C PHE A 83 41.58 25.59 10.76
N PHE A 84 40.29 25.28 10.79
CA PHE A 84 39.48 25.26 12.00
C PHE A 84 38.81 23.89 12.16
N ALA A 85 39.08 23.24 13.30
CA ALA A 85 38.44 21.98 13.64
C ALA A 85 36.99 22.23 14.10
N PRO A 86 35.99 21.55 13.50
CA PRO A 86 34.60 21.76 13.86
C PRO A 86 34.25 21.19 15.24
N VAL A 87 33.34 21.88 15.94
CA VAL A 87 32.75 21.41 17.20
C VAL A 87 31.31 21.00 16.96
N ALA A 88 30.82 20.01 17.71
CA ALA A 88 29.45 19.48 17.54
C ALA A 88 28.42 20.62 17.60
N GLY A 89 27.52 20.65 16.61
CA GLY A 89 26.50 21.68 16.44
C GLY A 89 26.90 22.85 15.54
N TRP A 90 28.14 22.91 15.03
CA TRP A 90 28.51 23.89 14.01
C TRP A 90 27.66 23.72 12.75
N LEU A 91 27.17 24.84 12.21
CA LEU A 91 26.37 24.91 11.00
C LEU A 91 27.18 25.55 9.87
N VAL A 92 27.02 25.01 8.66
CA VAL A 92 27.68 25.52 7.46
C VAL A 92 26.74 25.43 6.27
N TRP A 93 26.66 26.51 5.51
CA TRP A 93 26.04 26.51 4.20
C TRP A 93 27.07 26.09 3.14
N VAL A 94 26.75 25.08 2.34
CA VAL A 94 27.59 24.61 1.24
C VAL A 94 26.98 25.12 -0.07
N GLU A 95 27.69 26.02 -0.75
CA GLU A 95 27.15 26.79 -1.88
C GLU A 95 26.88 25.93 -3.12
N ASP A 96 27.79 25.02 -3.47
CA ASP A 96 27.66 24.14 -4.65
C ASP A 96 26.59 23.05 -4.48
N GLU A 97 26.32 22.63 -3.24
CA GLU A 97 25.23 21.69 -2.89
C GLU A 97 23.90 22.39 -2.60
N ASN A 98 23.87 23.70 -2.40
CA ASN A 98 22.70 24.46 -1.92
C ASN A 98 22.10 23.83 -0.64
N ALA A 99 22.97 23.47 0.32
CA ALA A 99 22.60 22.67 1.49
C ALA A 99 23.16 23.21 2.81
N LEU A 100 22.37 23.09 3.88
CA LEU A 100 22.78 23.36 5.25
C LEU A 100 23.24 22.08 5.94
N LEU A 101 24.49 22.05 6.41
CA LEU A 101 25.06 20.93 7.14
C LEU A 101 25.30 21.29 8.62
N VAL A 102 25.28 20.26 9.47
CA VAL A 102 25.65 20.33 10.88
C VAL A 102 26.77 19.33 11.17
N TRP A 103 27.76 19.73 11.95
CA TRP A 103 28.76 18.80 12.47
C TRP A 103 28.16 17.99 13.63
N ASN A 104 28.03 16.68 13.49
CA ASN A 104 27.44 15.81 14.52
C ASN A 104 28.45 15.31 15.57
N GLY A 105 29.70 15.76 15.50
CA GLY A 105 30.80 15.28 16.34
C GLY A 105 31.79 14.36 15.62
N SER A 106 31.40 13.76 14.50
CA SER A 106 32.27 12.89 13.68
C SER A 106 32.19 13.16 12.18
N ALA A 107 31.11 13.76 11.68
CA ALA A 107 30.90 14.05 10.27
C ALA A 107 30.01 15.28 10.07
N TRP A 108 30.14 15.91 8.90
CA TRP A 108 29.18 16.88 8.39
C TRP A 108 27.98 16.14 7.82
N VAL A 109 26.82 16.30 8.45
CA VAL A 109 25.56 15.68 8.04
C VAL A 109 24.55 16.76 7.69
N SER A 110 23.55 16.44 6.88
CA SER A 110 22.46 17.40 6.61
C SER A 110 21.83 17.86 7.92
N ALA A 111 21.72 19.17 8.13
CA ALA A 111 21.12 19.75 9.32
C ALA A 111 19.64 19.37 9.49
N ALA A 112 19.02 18.89 8.42
CA ALA A 112 17.64 18.42 8.41
C ALA A 112 17.53 16.89 8.34
N SER A 113 18.60 16.15 8.61
CA SER A 113 18.58 14.67 8.72
C SER A 113 17.70 14.12 9.87
N GLY A 114 17.10 14.97 10.72
CA GLY A 114 16.07 14.58 11.71
C GLY A 114 14.62 14.60 11.19
N THR A 115 14.40 15.18 10.01
CA THR A 115 13.09 15.29 9.33
C THR A 115 13.41 15.38 7.86
N ALA A 116 13.25 14.28 7.10
CA ALA A 116 13.44 14.22 5.65
C ALA A 116 13.35 15.61 5.01
N SER A 117 14.51 16.23 4.79
CA SER A 117 14.56 17.63 4.37
C SER A 117 14.17 17.65 2.92
N LEU A 118 12.88 17.80 2.67
CA LEU A 118 12.40 18.13 1.36
C LEU A 118 13.01 19.48 1.02
N THR A 119 13.85 19.53 0.00
CA THR A 119 14.27 20.79 -0.59
C THR A 119 13.02 21.55 -1.06
N GLU A 120 13.11 22.88 -1.14
CA GLU A 120 11.99 23.69 -1.65
C GLU A 120 11.55 23.24 -3.06
N ALA A 121 12.52 22.77 -3.87
CA ALA A 121 12.26 22.17 -5.17
C ALA A 121 11.49 20.85 -5.08
N GLU A 122 11.79 19.96 -4.12
CA GLU A 122 11.05 18.71 -3.91
C GLU A 122 9.64 18.96 -3.33
N LEU A 123 9.50 19.97 -2.46
CA LEU A 123 8.18 20.36 -1.96
C LEU A 123 7.33 20.98 -3.08
N ALA A 124 7.94 21.78 -3.96
CA ALA A 124 7.28 22.38 -5.11
C ALA A 124 6.96 21.37 -6.23
N ALA A 125 7.80 20.34 -6.42
CA ALA A 125 7.61 19.28 -7.41
C ALA A 125 6.69 18.14 -6.92
N GLY A 126 6.44 18.05 -5.62
CA GLY A 126 5.63 17.02 -4.98
C GLY A 126 6.50 16.02 -4.20
N ILE A 127 6.05 15.64 -3.00
CA ILE A 127 6.75 14.69 -2.13
C ILE A 127 6.87 13.33 -2.85
N PRO A 128 8.08 12.88 -3.23
CA PRO A 128 8.22 11.71 -4.10
C PRO A 128 7.91 10.40 -3.35
N LYS A 129 8.21 10.34 -2.04
CA LYS A 129 7.95 9.20 -1.16
C LYS A 129 7.60 9.68 0.26
N LEU A 130 6.61 9.05 0.89
CA LEU A 130 6.19 9.32 2.25
C LEU A 130 5.96 8.02 3.04
N GLY A 131 6.78 7.81 4.07
CA GLY A 131 6.68 6.70 5.00
C GLY A 131 6.20 7.14 6.38
N ILE A 132 5.16 6.50 6.94
CA ILE A 132 4.66 6.75 8.30
C ILE A 132 4.83 5.48 9.15
N GLY A 133 5.77 5.50 10.09
CA GLY A 133 6.09 4.32 10.92
C GLY A 133 6.79 3.17 10.17
N THR A 134 7.14 3.39 8.89
CA THR A 134 7.89 2.47 8.02
C THR A 134 8.54 3.27 6.89
N ALA A 135 9.56 2.72 6.23
CA ALA A 135 10.10 3.30 5.00
C ALA A 135 9.13 3.07 3.84
N ALA A 136 9.00 4.07 2.96
CA ALA A 136 8.39 3.94 1.64
C ALA A 136 9.41 3.42 0.62
N ASP A 137 8.95 2.74 -0.43
CA ASP A 137 9.78 2.15 -1.48
C ASP A 137 9.28 2.54 -2.88
N ASP A 138 9.93 2.07 -3.94
CA ASP A 138 9.56 2.41 -5.33
C ASP A 138 8.21 1.82 -5.77
N ALA A 139 7.71 0.79 -5.09
CA ALA A 139 6.39 0.21 -5.36
C ALA A 139 5.29 0.89 -4.53
N ASN A 140 5.63 1.34 -3.32
CA ASN A 140 4.73 1.96 -2.34
C ASN A 140 5.27 3.34 -1.96
N LEU A 141 5.08 4.31 -2.86
CA LEU A 141 5.51 5.69 -2.64
C LEU A 141 4.82 6.32 -1.41
N LEU A 142 3.62 5.88 -1.07
CA LEU A 142 2.98 6.14 0.22
C LEU A 142 2.89 4.84 1.03
N ALA A 143 3.64 4.74 2.12
CA ALA A 143 3.67 3.55 2.97
C ALA A 143 3.38 3.92 4.43
N ALA A 144 2.54 3.12 5.12
CA ALA A 144 2.19 3.38 6.51
C ALA A 144 2.08 2.07 7.32
N LYS A 145 2.72 2.05 8.50
CA LYS A 145 2.60 0.96 9.48
C LYS A 145 1.91 1.50 10.73
N LEU A 146 0.60 1.32 10.79
CA LEU A 146 -0.30 2.00 11.73
C LEU A 146 -1.34 1.03 12.32
N ASN A 147 -1.94 1.40 13.45
CA ASN A 147 -3.09 0.68 14.02
C ASN A 147 -4.44 1.13 13.44
N ALA A 148 -4.52 2.37 12.93
CA ALA A 148 -5.73 2.96 12.35
C ALA A 148 -5.36 4.06 11.34
N VAL A 149 -6.26 4.30 10.39
CA VAL A 149 -6.16 5.39 9.40
C VAL A 149 -7.50 6.11 9.35
N LEU A 150 -7.48 7.45 9.45
CA LEU A 150 -8.65 8.30 9.29
C LEU A 150 -8.43 9.24 8.10
N PHE A 151 -9.30 9.13 7.11
CA PHE A 151 -9.47 10.14 6.08
C PHE A 151 -10.79 10.84 6.31
N THR A 152 -10.77 12.15 6.53
CA THR A 152 -11.97 12.95 6.77
C THR A 152 -12.12 14.01 5.70
N ALA A 153 -13.37 14.30 5.32
CA ALA A 153 -13.66 15.40 4.43
C ALA A 153 -13.27 16.73 5.09
N LEU A 154 -12.93 17.73 4.26
CA LEU A 154 -12.84 19.09 4.74
C LEU A 154 -14.26 19.61 4.99
N GLU A 155 -14.58 19.86 6.25
CA GLU A 155 -15.91 20.29 6.67
C GLU A 155 -16.27 21.66 6.10
N ALA A 156 -17.58 21.90 5.90
CA ALA A 156 -18.08 23.20 5.44
C ALA A 156 -17.70 24.36 6.36
N ALA A 157 -17.67 24.14 7.68
CA ALA A 157 -17.22 25.14 8.65
C ALA A 157 -15.73 25.52 8.48
N SER A 158 -14.93 24.62 7.90
CA SER A 158 -13.53 24.84 7.55
C SER A 158 -13.34 25.24 6.09
N GLY A 159 -14.42 25.65 5.39
CA GLY A 159 -14.39 26.09 4.00
C GLY A 159 -14.35 24.97 2.96
N GLY A 160 -14.60 23.71 3.35
CA GLY A 160 -14.66 22.58 2.41
C GLY A 160 -16.08 22.26 1.93
N THR A 161 -16.20 21.22 1.10
CA THR A 161 -17.50 20.73 0.62
C THR A 161 -18.19 19.78 1.58
N GLY A 162 -17.46 19.26 2.59
CA GLY A 162 -17.95 18.17 3.45
C GLY A 162 -17.89 16.79 2.79
N ASP A 163 -17.43 16.69 1.54
CA ASP A 163 -17.33 15.42 0.81
C ASP A 163 -15.89 14.89 0.80
N ILE A 164 -15.74 13.56 0.80
CA ILE A 164 -14.49 12.88 0.52
C ILE A 164 -14.68 11.81 -0.57
N GLN A 165 -13.71 11.72 -1.48
CA GLN A 165 -13.70 10.73 -2.55
C GLN A 165 -12.31 10.11 -2.69
N PHE A 166 -12.27 8.78 -2.76
CA PHE A 166 -11.08 8.07 -3.23
C PHE A 166 -11.19 7.93 -4.75
N LYS A 167 -10.33 8.65 -5.48
CA LYS A 167 -10.23 8.54 -6.93
C LYS A 167 -9.06 7.63 -7.27
N VAL A 168 -9.37 6.44 -7.76
CA VAL A 168 -8.39 5.45 -8.22
C VAL A 168 -8.55 5.30 -9.72
N ASN A 169 -7.49 5.57 -10.47
CA ASN A 169 -7.51 5.56 -11.93
C ASN A 169 -6.55 4.49 -12.46
N LYS A 170 -6.97 3.80 -13.52
CA LYS A 170 -6.14 2.87 -14.30
C LYS A 170 -5.96 3.40 -15.72
N GLU A 171 -4.87 3.02 -16.40
CA GLU A 171 -4.54 3.54 -17.73
C GLU A 171 -5.45 2.98 -18.83
N THR A 172 -5.70 1.67 -18.78
CA THR A 172 -6.54 0.97 -19.75
C THR A 172 -7.55 0.04 -19.07
N ALA A 173 -8.51 -0.48 -19.84
CA ALA A 173 -9.51 -1.42 -19.33
C ALA A 173 -8.88 -2.71 -18.76
N ALA A 174 -7.76 -3.18 -19.32
CA ALA A 174 -7.10 -4.40 -18.88
C ALA A 174 -6.32 -4.25 -17.56
N ASP A 175 -6.06 -3.02 -17.13
CA ASP A 175 -5.31 -2.74 -15.91
C ASP A 175 -6.17 -2.91 -14.65
N THR A 176 -5.54 -2.70 -13.49
CA THR A 176 -6.18 -2.87 -12.17
C THR A 176 -6.24 -1.56 -11.39
N ALA A 177 -7.43 -1.23 -10.89
CA ALA A 177 -7.70 -0.19 -9.90
C ALA A 177 -8.57 -0.79 -8.80
N SER A 178 -7.96 -1.14 -7.66
CA SER A 178 -8.60 -1.96 -6.63
C SER A 178 -8.17 -1.62 -5.20
N LEU A 179 -8.92 -2.17 -4.24
CA LEU A 179 -8.52 -2.29 -2.84
C LEU A 179 -8.23 -3.76 -2.54
N LEU A 180 -7.00 -4.05 -2.16
CA LEU A 180 -6.51 -5.40 -1.84
C LEU A 180 -6.36 -5.58 -0.32
N PHE A 181 -7.01 -6.60 0.22
CA PHE A 181 -6.92 -7.02 1.62
C PHE A 181 -5.97 -8.21 1.76
N GLN A 182 -5.04 -8.14 2.72
CA GLN A 182 -3.94 -9.10 2.85
C GLN A 182 -3.80 -9.66 4.27
N THR A 183 -3.16 -10.82 4.39
CA THR A 183 -2.63 -11.37 5.65
C THR A 183 -1.20 -11.83 5.41
N GLY A 184 -0.25 -11.33 6.22
CA GLY A 184 1.17 -11.67 6.05
C GLY A 184 1.70 -11.38 4.64
N TYR A 185 1.32 -10.24 4.07
CA TYR A 185 1.67 -9.81 2.70
C TYR A 185 1.13 -10.71 1.57
N SER A 186 0.15 -11.57 1.86
CA SER A 186 -0.52 -12.42 0.86
C SER A 186 -1.98 -11.98 0.68
N GLY A 187 -2.42 -11.81 -0.57
CA GLY A 187 -3.78 -11.37 -0.93
C GLY A 187 -4.86 -12.35 -0.48
N ARG A 188 -5.97 -11.84 0.07
CA ARG A 188 -7.10 -12.65 0.56
C ARG A 188 -8.44 -12.22 -0.01
N ALA A 189 -8.65 -10.92 -0.18
CA ALA A 189 -9.84 -10.37 -0.83
C ALA A 189 -9.45 -9.13 -1.62
N GLU A 190 -10.17 -8.87 -2.70
CA GLU A 190 -9.93 -7.71 -3.55
C GLU A 190 -11.27 -7.19 -4.09
N MET A 191 -11.43 -5.87 -4.17
CA MET A 191 -12.56 -5.25 -4.86
C MET A 191 -12.13 -4.07 -5.73
N GLY A 192 -12.72 -3.94 -6.91
CA GLY A 192 -12.40 -2.87 -7.86
C GLY A 192 -12.51 -3.30 -9.33
N LEU A 193 -11.92 -2.49 -10.20
CA LEU A 193 -11.83 -2.76 -11.64
C LEU A 193 -10.57 -3.60 -11.86
N THR A 194 -10.72 -4.89 -12.16
CA THR A 194 -9.61 -5.86 -12.09
C THR A 194 -9.57 -6.71 -13.36
N GLY A 195 -9.00 -6.15 -14.43
CA GLY A 195 -8.82 -6.80 -15.73
C GLY A 195 -9.86 -6.44 -16.80
N ASP A 196 -10.91 -5.70 -16.43
CA ASP A 196 -11.89 -5.09 -17.31
C ASP A 196 -12.58 -3.90 -16.58
N ASP A 197 -13.60 -3.29 -17.17
CA ASP A 197 -14.32 -2.13 -16.60
C ASP A 197 -15.52 -2.52 -15.71
N ASP A 198 -15.81 -3.81 -15.54
CA ASP A 198 -16.78 -4.28 -14.55
C ASP A 198 -16.23 -4.08 -13.12
N PHE A 199 -17.12 -3.92 -12.15
CA PHE A 199 -16.72 -3.88 -10.74
C PHE A 199 -16.75 -5.30 -10.15
N HIS A 200 -15.60 -5.78 -9.69
CA HIS A 200 -15.47 -7.13 -9.16
C HIS A 200 -15.28 -7.13 -7.64
N VAL A 201 -15.72 -8.22 -7.01
CA VAL A 201 -15.35 -8.61 -5.66
C VAL A 201 -14.85 -10.06 -5.72
N LYS A 202 -13.58 -10.26 -5.36
CA LYS A 202 -12.87 -11.54 -5.49
C LYS A 202 -12.24 -11.95 -4.17
N VAL A 203 -12.08 -13.25 -3.94
CA VAL A 203 -11.38 -13.82 -2.77
C VAL A 203 -10.33 -14.84 -3.21
N SER A 204 -9.31 -15.03 -2.39
CA SER A 204 -8.23 -15.98 -2.62
C SER A 204 -7.83 -16.68 -1.32
N ASN A 205 -7.63 -18.00 -1.39
CA ASN A 205 -7.16 -18.80 -0.25
C ASN A 205 -5.62 -18.77 -0.12
N ASP A 206 -4.91 -18.55 -1.22
CA ASP A 206 -3.44 -18.67 -1.32
C ASP A 206 -2.73 -17.38 -1.75
N GLY A 207 -3.48 -16.36 -2.18
CA GLY A 207 -2.97 -15.12 -2.75
C GLY A 207 -2.50 -15.22 -4.20
N LEU A 208 -2.73 -16.36 -4.86
CA LEU A 208 -2.35 -16.64 -6.24
C LEU A 208 -3.58 -16.91 -7.10
N ALA A 209 -4.44 -17.82 -6.66
CA ALA A 209 -5.69 -18.18 -7.33
C ALA A 209 -6.84 -17.32 -6.80
N TRP A 210 -7.53 -16.63 -7.70
CA TRP A 210 -8.62 -15.71 -7.38
C TRP A 210 -9.96 -16.27 -7.84
N THR A 211 -10.95 -16.23 -6.95
CA THR A 211 -12.34 -16.62 -7.23
C THR A 211 -13.23 -15.38 -7.19
N GLU A 212 -13.95 -15.10 -8.27
CA GLU A 212 -14.91 -13.99 -8.36
C GLU A 212 -16.22 -14.35 -7.64
N ALA A 213 -16.58 -13.55 -6.63
CA ALA A 213 -17.83 -13.71 -5.89
C ALA A 213 -18.93 -12.81 -6.46
N ILE A 214 -18.61 -11.57 -6.82
CA ILE A 214 -19.53 -10.60 -7.41
C ILE A 214 -18.86 -9.94 -8.61
N ARG A 215 -19.62 -9.78 -9.69
CA ARG A 215 -19.29 -8.91 -10.82
C ARG A 215 -20.48 -8.00 -11.11
N ILE A 216 -20.25 -6.70 -11.17
CA ILE A 216 -21.26 -5.72 -11.59
C ILE A 216 -20.85 -5.23 -12.98
N GLU A 217 -21.68 -5.57 -13.98
CA GLU A 217 -21.39 -5.25 -15.38
C GLU A 217 -21.42 -3.73 -15.63
N ALA A 218 -20.36 -3.18 -16.20
CA ALA A 218 -20.29 -1.76 -16.54
C ALA A 218 -21.37 -1.34 -17.54
N ALA A 219 -21.64 -2.20 -18.53
CA ALA A 219 -22.57 -1.89 -19.61
C ALA A 219 -24.06 -1.91 -19.18
N SER A 220 -24.41 -2.70 -18.16
CA SER A 220 -25.81 -2.97 -17.79
C SER A 220 -26.18 -2.61 -16.35
N GLY A 221 -25.20 -2.40 -15.48
CA GLY A 221 -25.38 -2.21 -14.04
C GLY A 221 -25.86 -3.47 -13.30
N ARG A 222 -25.89 -4.64 -13.96
CA ARG A 222 -26.38 -5.88 -13.36
C ARG A 222 -25.28 -6.50 -12.50
N ALA A 223 -25.59 -6.74 -11.24
CA ALA A 223 -24.78 -7.58 -10.36
C ALA A 223 -25.04 -9.06 -10.69
N ARG A 224 -24.02 -9.72 -11.22
CA ARG A 224 -23.90 -11.17 -11.18
C ARG A 224 -23.26 -11.54 -9.85
N LEU A 225 -24.08 -12.03 -8.93
CA LEU A 225 -23.55 -12.87 -7.88
C LEU A 225 -23.09 -14.14 -8.58
N ALA A 226 -21.87 -14.59 -8.31
CA ALA A 226 -21.52 -15.97 -8.53
C ALA A 226 -22.43 -16.79 -7.60
N LEU A 227 -23.67 -17.02 -8.03
CA LEU A 227 -24.41 -18.19 -7.65
C LEU A 227 -23.54 -19.31 -8.22
N LEU A 228 -22.54 -19.74 -7.46
CA LEU A 228 -21.80 -20.98 -7.64
C LEU A 228 -22.82 -22.11 -7.48
N ARG A 229 -23.80 -22.15 -8.37
CA ARG A 229 -24.60 -23.33 -8.61
C ARG A 229 -23.86 -24.02 -9.74
N PRO A 230 -22.86 -24.88 -9.48
CA PRO A 230 -22.44 -25.80 -10.52
C PRO A 230 -23.71 -26.46 -11.06
N VAL A 231 -23.91 -26.39 -12.38
CA VAL A 231 -25.05 -27.06 -13.00
C VAL A 231 -24.70 -28.52 -13.10
N ILE A 232 -25.29 -29.34 -12.24
CA ILE A 232 -25.13 -30.78 -12.28
C ILE A 232 -26.10 -31.31 -13.34
N ALA A 233 -25.56 -31.74 -14.48
CA ALA A 233 -26.34 -32.32 -15.57
C ALA A 233 -26.52 -33.82 -15.34
N ALA A 234 -27.63 -34.20 -14.69
CA ALA A 234 -27.94 -35.59 -14.41
C ALA A 234 -28.77 -36.22 -15.56
N THR A 235 -28.22 -37.25 -16.18
CA THR A 235 -28.87 -38.01 -17.28
C THR A 235 -29.41 -39.37 -16.82
N ALA A 236 -29.22 -39.72 -15.55
CA ALA A 236 -29.63 -40.96 -14.91
C ALA A 236 -30.18 -40.67 -13.49
N ASP A 237 -30.51 -41.73 -12.75
CA ASP A 237 -30.77 -41.61 -11.32
C ASP A 237 -29.54 -41.01 -10.63
N TYR A 238 -29.77 -40.10 -9.69
CA TYR A 238 -28.72 -39.30 -9.08
C TYR A 238 -28.83 -39.34 -7.57
N THR A 239 -27.69 -39.49 -6.90
CA THR A 239 -27.61 -39.40 -5.44
C THR A 239 -26.86 -38.12 -5.13
N LEU A 240 -27.47 -37.25 -4.32
CA LEU A 240 -26.82 -36.01 -3.92
C LEU A 240 -25.54 -36.32 -3.14
N LEU A 241 -24.49 -35.56 -3.39
CA LEU A 241 -23.20 -35.64 -2.70
C LEU A 241 -23.02 -34.39 -1.82
N PRO A 242 -22.16 -34.44 -0.77
CA PRO A 242 -21.90 -33.28 0.07
C PRO A 242 -21.47 -32.02 -0.70
N GLY A 243 -20.73 -32.19 -1.81
CA GLY A 243 -20.27 -31.10 -2.67
C GLY A 243 -21.36 -30.46 -3.55
N ASP A 244 -22.56 -31.03 -3.60
CA ASP A 244 -23.65 -30.51 -4.43
C ASP A 244 -24.38 -29.35 -3.75
N SER A 245 -24.10 -29.05 -2.48
CA SER A 245 -24.77 -27.97 -1.76
C SER A 245 -24.60 -26.63 -2.50
N GLY A 246 -25.71 -25.94 -2.71
CA GLY A 246 -25.77 -24.71 -3.50
C GLY A 246 -25.97 -24.93 -5.00
N SER A 247 -25.89 -26.16 -5.52
CA SER A 247 -25.98 -26.47 -6.95
C SER A 247 -27.40 -26.35 -7.56
N LEU A 248 -27.44 -26.31 -8.90
CA LEU A 248 -28.65 -26.55 -9.68
C LEU A 248 -28.52 -27.94 -10.33
N VAL A 249 -29.29 -28.90 -9.86
CA VAL A 249 -29.36 -30.24 -10.45
C VAL A 249 -30.39 -30.21 -11.58
N SER A 250 -29.93 -30.23 -12.83
CA SER A 250 -30.79 -30.32 -14.01
C SER A 250 -30.87 -31.77 -14.48
N ILE A 251 -32.02 -32.41 -14.26
CA ILE A 251 -32.25 -33.80 -14.64
C ILE A 251 -32.88 -33.83 -16.03
N SER A 252 -32.18 -34.38 -17.02
CA SER A 252 -32.61 -34.40 -18.43
C SER A 252 -33.09 -35.75 -18.93
N LYS A 253 -33.33 -36.72 -18.04
CA LYS A 253 -33.79 -38.07 -18.37
C LYS A 253 -35.24 -38.08 -18.88
N ALA A 254 -35.51 -38.87 -19.91
CA ALA A 254 -36.84 -38.95 -20.55
C ALA A 254 -37.82 -39.86 -19.80
N THR A 255 -37.32 -40.80 -19.00
CA THR A 255 -38.10 -41.74 -18.19
C THR A 255 -38.05 -41.37 -16.72
N ALA A 256 -38.96 -41.91 -15.92
CA ALA A 256 -38.99 -41.67 -14.47
C ALA A 256 -37.60 -41.86 -13.84
N THR A 257 -37.23 -40.94 -12.95
CA THR A 257 -35.89 -40.83 -12.39
C THR A 257 -35.96 -40.60 -10.90
N THR A 258 -35.03 -41.21 -10.18
CA THR A 258 -34.94 -41.04 -8.73
C THR A 258 -33.78 -40.11 -8.40
N LEU A 259 -34.07 -39.10 -7.58
CA LEU A 259 -33.07 -38.28 -6.89
C LEU A 259 -33.02 -38.75 -5.44
N THR A 260 -31.92 -39.38 -5.04
CA THR A 260 -31.73 -39.91 -3.69
C THR A 260 -31.23 -38.81 -2.76
N LEU A 261 -31.87 -38.69 -1.59
CA LEU A 261 -31.54 -37.73 -0.53
C LEU A 261 -30.73 -38.44 0.57
N PRO A 262 -29.43 -38.13 0.75
CA PRO A 262 -28.59 -38.78 1.74
C PRO A 262 -29.03 -38.49 3.18
N ALA A 263 -28.78 -39.46 4.08
CA ALA A 263 -29.05 -39.33 5.52
C ALA A 263 -27.95 -38.55 6.27
N ASP A 264 -26.77 -38.41 5.66
CA ASP A 264 -25.58 -37.74 6.21
C ASP A 264 -25.40 -36.29 5.71
N ALA A 265 -26.32 -35.78 4.90
CA ALA A 265 -26.27 -34.39 4.44
C ALA A 265 -26.36 -33.41 5.62
N PRO A 266 -25.46 -32.41 5.73
CA PRO A 266 -25.42 -31.52 6.89
C PRO A 266 -26.59 -30.54 6.92
N ALA A 267 -26.96 -30.06 8.12
CA ALA A 267 -27.92 -28.98 8.26
C ALA A 267 -27.49 -27.74 7.46
N GLY A 268 -28.43 -27.13 6.73
CA GLY A 268 -28.15 -26.02 5.82
C GLY A 268 -27.73 -26.44 4.40
N PHE A 269 -27.57 -27.74 4.13
CA PHE A 269 -27.45 -28.24 2.76
C PHE A 269 -28.70 -27.85 1.96
N ALA A 270 -28.53 -27.29 0.77
CA ALA A 270 -29.66 -26.95 -0.08
C ALA A 270 -29.33 -27.07 -1.58
N VAL A 271 -30.26 -27.62 -2.36
CA VAL A 271 -30.14 -27.73 -3.82
C VAL A 271 -31.42 -27.29 -4.50
N THR A 272 -31.30 -26.77 -5.72
CA THR A 272 -32.46 -26.58 -6.61
C THR A 272 -32.43 -27.65 -7.67
N VAL A 273 -33.57 -28.29 -7.91
CA VAL A 273 -33.73 -29.34 -8.90
C VAL A 273 -34.64 -28.84 -10.00
N LYS A 274 -34.23 -29.04 -11.25
CA LYS A 274 -35.04 -28.75 -12.44
C LYS A 274 -35.25 -30.02 -13.23
N GLN A 275 -36.51 -30.38 -13.43
CA GLN A 275 -36.88 -31.44 -14.38
C GLN A 275 -36.78 -30.89 -15.81
N SER A 276 -35.62 -31.05 -16.45
CA SER A 276 -35.40 -30.64 -17.83
C SER A 276 -35.97 -31.65 -18.84
N GLY A 277 -35.90 -32.94 -18.53
CA GLY A 277 -36.40 -34.07 -19.33
C GLY A 277 -37.87 -34.42 -19.07
N ALA A 278 -38.47 -35.26 -19.92
CA ALA A 278 -39.88 -35.67 -19.78
C ALA A 278 -40.12 -36.59 -18.56
N GLY A 279 -39.07 -37.23 -18.05
CA GLY A 279 -39.14 -38.14 -16.92
C GLY A 279 -39.43 -37.42 -15.61
N GLN A 280 -40.47 -37.86 -14.91
CA GLN A 280 -40.80 -37.33 -13.59
C GLN A 280 -39.68 -37.65 -12.59
N VAL A 281 -39.28 -36.65 -11.80
CA VAL A 281 -38.23 -36.79 -10.79
C VAL A 281 -38.88 -37.09 -9.46
N THR A 282 -38.56 -38.25 -8.88
CA THR A 282 -38.99 -38.66 -7.53
C THR A 282 -37.88 -38.37 -6.54
N PHE A 283 -38.21 -37.71 -5.44
CA PHE A 283 -37.32 -37.41 -4.33
C PHE A 283 -37.41 -38.54 -3.30
N ALA A 284 -36.38 -39.37 -3.24
CA ALA A 284 -36.37 -40.56 -2.39
C ALA A 284 -35.39 -40.37 -1.22
N PRO A 285 -35.87 -40.21 0.02
CA PRO A 285 -34.98 -40.24 1.18
C PRO A 285 -34.31 -41.60 1.30
N ALA A 286 -32.98 -41.60 1.51
CA ALA A 286 -32.23 -42.81 1.83
C ALA A 286 -32.65 -43.35 3.21
N SER A 287 -32.27 -44.59 3.53
CA SER A 287 -32.49 -45.16 4.86
C SER A 287 -31.90 -44.25 5.94
N GLY A 288 -32.72 -43.82 6.91
CA GLY A 288 -32.34 -42.90 7.98
C GLY A 288 -32.64 -41.43 7.69
N ALA A 289 -32.92 -41.04 6.44
CA ALA A 289 -33.38 -39.70 6.09
C ALA A 289 -34.91 -39.60 6.14
N THR A 290 -35.42 -38.41 6.47
CA THR A 290 -36.86 -38.09 6.43
C THR A 290 -37.10 -37.01 5.38
N LEU A 291 -38.20 -37.11 4.62
CA LEU A 291 -38.65 -36.05 3.70
C LEU A 291 -39.95 -35.44 4.23
N GLU A 292 -39.88 -34.20 4.67
CA GLU A 292 -41.01 -33.36 5.02
C GLU A 292 -41.45 -32.54 3.81
N SER A 293 -42.70 -32.72 3.39
CA SER A 293 -43.24 -32.03 2.23
C SER A 293 -44.70 -31.66 2.43
N TYR A 294 -45.11 -30.57 1.77
CA TYR A 294 -46.52 -30.19 1.75
C TYR A 294 -47.36 -31.29 1.10
N ALA A 295 -48.47 -31.68 1.76
CA ALA A 295 -49.42 -32.67 1.26
C ALA A 295 -48.82 -34.03 0.82
N GLY A 296 -47.66 -34.43 1.37
CA GLY A 296 -47.00 -35.68 1.01
C GLY A 296 -46.41 -35.69 -0.39
N HIS A 297 -46.04 -34.52 -0.93
CA HIS A 297 -45.37 -34.42 -2.22
C HIS A 297 -44.02 -35.15 -2.21
N THR A 298 -43.79 -35.99 -3.21
CA THR A 298 -42.55 -36.79 -3.33
C THR A 298 -41.91 -36.67 -4.70
N ARG A 299 -42.47 -35.88 -5.60
CA ARG A 299 -41.99 -35.77 -6.98
C ARG A 299 -42.27 -34.41 -7.59
N THR A 300 -41.63 -34.13 -8.71
CA THR A 300 -41.92 -32.94 -9.52
C THR A 300 -43.31 -33.01 -10.14
N ALA A 301 -43.97 -31.85 -10.25
CA ALA A 301 -45.33 -31.76 -10.80
C ALA A 301 -45.43 -32.08 -12.30
N GLY A 302 -44.31 -32.00 -13.03
CA GLY A 302 -44.26 -32.29 -14.47
C GLY A 302 -42.99 -31.75 -15.13
N GLN A 303 -42.92 -31.90 -16.45
CA GLN A 303 -41.77 -31.39 -17.21
C GLN A 303 -41.60 -29.88 -17.00
N LYS A 304 -40.36 -29.44 -16.83
CA LYS A 304 -39.94 -28.06 -16.49
C LYS A 304 -40.25 -27.60 -15.08
N ALA A 305 -40.79 -28.46 -14.21
CA ALA A 305 -40.94 -28.15 -12.80
C ALA A 305 -39.59 -27.84 -12.14
N VAL A 306 -39.62 -26.85 -11.25
CA VAL A 306 -38.50 -26.50 -10.37
C VAL A 306 -38.90 -26.73 -8.93
N ALA A 307 -38.08 -27.49 -8.21
CA ALA A 307 -38.24 -27.76 -6.79
C ALA A 307 -36.97 -27.39 -6.02
N ARG A 308 -37.12 -27.06 -4.73
CA ARG A 308 -36.01 -26.82 -3.81
C ARG A 308 -36.03 -27.87 -2.72
N LEU A 309 -34.86 -28.45 -2.47
CA LEU A 309 -34.61 -29.37 -1.36
C LEU A 309 -33.63 -28.71 -0.39
N ALA A 310 -33.89 -28.81 0.91
CA ALA A 310 -32.96 -28.35 1.93
C ALA A 310 -33.01 -29.23 3.18
N VAL A 311 -31.88 -29.45 3.83
CA VAL A 311 -31.81 -30.15 5.12
C VAL A 311 -32.09 -29.14 6.24
N PHE A 312 -33.20 -29.32 6.94
CA PHE A 312 -33.60 -28.47 8.07
C PHE A 312 -32.81 -28.81 9.32
N GLU A 313 -32.65 -30.10 9.63
CA GLU A 313 -31.89 -30.59 10.77
C GLU A 313 -31.18 -31.92 10.46
N ASN A 314 -30.01 -32.12 11.07
CA ASN A 314 -29.29 -33.39 11.09
C ASN A 314 -28.30 -33.41 12.27
N SER A 315 -28.83 -33.44 13.50
CA SER A 315 -28.04 -33.28 14.73
C SER A 315 -27.06 -34.44 15.00
N THR A 316 -27.33 -35.62 14.45
CA THR A 316 -26.52 -36.83 14.62
C THR A 316 -25.58 -37.11 13.45
N GLY A 317 -25.69 -36.35 12.35
CA GLY A 317 -24.95 -36.57 11.11
C GLY A 317 -25.38 -37.82 10.33
N THR A 318 -26.45 -38.50 10.75
CA THR A 318 -26.94 -39.74 10.11
C THR A 318 -28.47 -39.79 9.97
N ALA A 319 -29.18 -38.71 10.30
CA ALA A 319 -30.64 -38.64 10.28
C ALA A 319 -31.14 -37.30 9.72
N ALA A 320 -30.77 -36.99 8.48
CA ALA A 320 -31.16 -35.74 7.83
C ALA A 320 -32.68 -35.63 7.63
N VAL A 321 -33.24 -34.50 8.08
CA VAL A 321 -34.63 -34.08 7.79
C VAL A 321 -34.61 -33.11 6.62
N TRP A 322 -35.10 -33.59 5.48
CA TRP A 322 -35.21 -32.83 4.24
C TRP A 322 -36.55 -32.14 4.15
N THR A 323 -36.55 -30.92 3.64
CA THR A 323 -37.74 -30.15 3.30
C THR A 323 -37.82 -30.01 1.78
N LEU A 324 -39.04 -30.12 1.25
CA LEU A 324 -39.33 -29.97 -0.19
C LEU A 324 -40.35 -28.85 -0.43
N ASP A 325 -40.00 -27.92 -1.30
CA ASP A 325 -40.85 -26.81 -1.74
C ASP A 325 -40.76 -26.61 -3.27
N GLY A 326 -41.71 -25.87 -3.84
CA GLY A 326 -41.79 -25.53 -5.26
C GLY A 326 -42.82 -26.37 -6.03
N GLN A 327 -42.59 -26.53 -7.33
CA GLN A 327 -43.52 -27.15 -8.27
C GLN A 327 -43.50 -28.68 -8.15
N THR A 328 -44.17 -29.19 -7.13
CA THR A 328 -44.12 -30.59 -6.71
C THR A 328 -45.52 -31.21 -6.67
N ALA A 329 -45.59 -32.54 -6.62
CA ALA A 329 -46.82 -33.32 -6.53
C ALA A 329 -46.64 -34.54 -5.62
N ALA A 330 -47.76 -35.05 -5.10
CA ALA A 330 -47.85 -36.35 -4.42
C ALA A 330 -47.55 -37.50 -5.39
#